data_AF-A0A7S2MD26-F1
#
_entry.id   AF-A0A7S2MD26-F1
#
_cell.length_a   1.000
_cell.length_b   1.000
_cell.length_c   1.000
_cell.angle_alpha   90.00
_cell.angle_beta   90.00
_cell.angle_gamma   90.00
#
_symmetry.space_group_name_H-M   'P 1'
#
loop_
_entity.id
_entity.type
_entity.pdbx_description
1 polymer ?
#
loop_
_entity_poly.entity_id
_entity_poly.type
_entity_poly.pdbx_seq_one_letter_code
_entity_poly.pdbx_strand_id
1 'polypeptide(L)'
;ISCFNLQKIILVVLFTTSTTARSSCSAFTTTTVPSFTIRKKSISLLSSNSGSVEIPGGGQDQPPKLSQEEEDEVQWDLFLKHQAKGKWRGTWTSYDYMGDIVDETLASVNLETDESGSTVTQTHQIVMGKATSDCKTCFDSEDVRTIPVATYSRGQLRKNRCAASGMVTGPSLLRSGAMSTELILSYGDGRVRVIFQHAPVWERGVEPNSCPPQGLKLYR
;
A
#
# COMPACT_ATOMS: atom_id res chain seq x y z
N ILE A 1 7.23 -26.78 22.86
CA ILE A 1 6.90 -26.18 21.55
C ILE A 1 6.84 -24.68 21.78
N SER A 2 7.85 -23.97 21.30
CA SER A 2 8.10 -22.56 21.54
C SER A 2 6.97 -21.70 20.96
N CYS A 3 6.34 -20.90 21.83
CA CYS A 3 5.39 -19.87 21.43
C CYS A 3 6.12 -18.80 20.62
N PHE A 4 5.90 -18.77 19.31
CA PHE A 4 6.25 -17.62 18.48
C PHE A 4 5.27 -16.49 18.85
N ASN A 5 5.70 -15.61 19.75
CA ASN A 5 5.06 -14.32 20.00
C ASN A 5 5.28 -13.42 18.78
N LEU A 6 4.42 -13.58 17.77
CA LEU A 6 4.41 -12.73 16.58
C LEU A 6 3.38 -11.62 16.79
N GLN A 7 3.68 -10.69 17.69
CA GLN A 7 2.96 -9.41 17.78
C GLN A 7 3.19 -8.65 16.47
N LYS A 8 2.12 -8.25 15.80
CA LYS A 8 2.15 -7.51 14.53
C LYS A 8 1.00 -6.52 14.51
N ILE A 9 0.93 -5.64 13.53
CA ILE A 9 1.68 -4.39 13.37
C ILE A 9 0.77 -3.59 12.42
N ILE A 10 0.30 -2.40 12.81
CA ILE A 10 -0.20 -1.44 11.81
C ILE A 10 1.04 -0.88 11.14
N LEU A 11 1.09 -0.85 9.81
CA LEU A 11 2.23 -0.25 9.11
C LEU A 11 1.80 1.03 8.43
N VAL A 12 2.36 2.15 8.84
CA VAL A 12 2.25 3.40 8.08
C VAL A 12 3.64 3.71 7.54
N VAL A 13 3.77 3.69 6.22
CA VAL A 13 4.98 4.09 5.53
C VAL A 13 4.74 5.45 4.89
N LEU A 14 5.45 6.44 5.40
CA LEU A 14 5.47 7.80 4.85
C LEU A 14 6.67 7.90 3.92
N PHE A 15 6.40 8.05 2.62
CA PHE A 15 7.41 8.32 1.61
C PHE A 15 7.32 9.78 1.15
N THR A 16 8.45 10.47 1.17
CA THR A 16 8.64 11.79 0.56
C THR A 16 9.71 11.65 -0.51
N THR A 17 9.44 12.05 -1.75
CA THR A 17 10.54 12.17 -2.72
C THR A 17 11.43 13.34 -2.30
N SER A 18 12.72 13.08 -2.12
CA SER A 18 13.70 14.14 -1.90
C SER A 18 14.28 14.54 -3.27
N THR A 19 13.69 15.53 -3.92
CA THR A 19 14.50 16.42 -4.75
C THR A 19 15.27 17.32 -3.81
N THR A 20 16.59 17.39 -3.97
CA THR A 20 17.51 18.15 -3.13
C THR A 20 17.14 19.65 -3.11
N ALA A 21 16.29 20.03 -2.17
CA ALA A 21 16.16 21.38 -1.65
C ALA A 21 15.95 21.26 -0.15
N ARG A 22 16.92 21.75 0.64
CA ARG A 22 16.75 21.94 2.08
C ARG A 22 15.62 22.93 2.29
N SER A 23 14.41 22.44 2.53
CA SER A 23 13.33 23.22 3.09
C SER A 23 12.90 22.55 4.39
N SER A 24 13.31 23.14 5.49
CA SER A 24 12.80 22.84 6.83
C SER A 24 11.33 23.26 6.90
N CYS A 25 10.42 22.35 6.58
CA CYS A 25 9.00 22.50 6.85
C CYS A 25 8.56 21.39 7.81
N SER A 26 8.42 21.75 9.08
CA SER A 26 7.67 20.98 10.06
C SER A 26 6.22 20.91 9.61
N ALA A 27 5.77 19.74 9.16
CA ALA A 27 4.39 19.51 8.74
C ALA A 27 3.59 18.78 9.83
N PHE A 28 3.64 19.30 11.05
CA PHE A 28 2.64 19.03 12.09
C PHE A 28 2.31 20.33 12.81
N THR A 29 1.45 21.13 12.19
CA THR A 29 0.59 22.05 12.92
C THR A 29 -0.84 21.69 12.58
N THR A 30 -1.57 21.33 13.62
CA THR A 30 -3.00 21.05 13.69
C THR A 30 -3.80 22.00 12.79
N THR A 31 -4.29 21.51 11.66
CA THR A 31 -5.25 22.25 10.84
C THR A 31 -6.66 21.86 11.25
N THR A 32 -7.31 22.77 11.96
CA THR A 32 -8.77 22.86 12.09
C THR A 32 -9.43 22.72 10.72
N VAL A 33 -10.38 21.79 10.62
CA VAL A 33 -11.11 21.46 9.40
C VAL A 33 -11.98 22.66 8.96
N PRO A 34 -11.73 23.31 7.81
CA PRO A 34 -12.75 24.13 7.20
C PRO A 34 -13.71 23.19 6.45
N SER A 35 -15.00 23.32 6.73
CA SER A 35 -16.05 22.62 5.99
C SER A 35 -15.98 22.98 4.50
N PHE A 36 -15.58 22.02 3.67
CA PHE A 36 -15.65 22.15 2.21
C PHE A 36 -16.82 21.35 1.66
N THR A 37 -17.70 22.03 0.93
CA THR A 37 -18.78 21.43 0.16
C THR A 37 -18.19 20.78 -1.10
N ILE A 38 -18.08 19.45 -1.10
CA ILE A 38 -17.70 18.67 -2.27
C ILE A 38 -18.88 18.65 -3.25
N ARG A 39 -18.74 19.30 -4.42
CA ARG A 39 -19.59 19.00 -5.59
C ARG A 39 -19.25 17.60 -6.07
N LYS A 40 -20.15 16.65 -5.80
CA LYS A 40 -20.10 15.27 -6.30
C LYS A 40 -20.11 15.27 -7.84
N LYS A 41 -18.97 14.95 -8.48
CA LYS A 41 -18.99 14.14 -9.70
C LYS A 41 -18.84 12.69 -9.24
N SER A 42 -19.93 11.94 -9.34
CA SER A 42 -19.98 10.52 -8.97
C SER A 42 -19.07 9.74 -9.91
N ILE A 43 -17.98 9.18 -9.38
CA ILE A 43 -17.27 8.05 -9.99
C ILE A 43 -17.56 6.88 -9.05
N SER A 44 -18.59 6.11 -9.36
CA SER A 44 -18.94 4.89 -8.64
C SER A 44 -18.08 3.73 -9.14
N LEU A 45 -17.12 3.30 -8.33
CA LEU A 45 -16.35 2.07 -8.57
C LEU A 45 -17.09 0.91 -7.89
N LEU A 46 -17.68 0.03 -8.71
CA LEU A 46 -18.30 -1.20 -8.24
C LEU A 46 -17.28 -2.35 -8.27
N SER A 47 -17.17 -3.00 -7.11
CA SER A 47 -16.59 -4.31 -6.90
C SER A 47 -17.15 -5.34 -7.91
N SER A 48 -16.28 -5.95 -8.71
CA SER A 48 -16.60 -7.13 -9.50
C SER A 48 -16.64 -8.38 -8.62
N ASN A 49 -17.76 -8.57 -7.93
CA ASN A 49 -18.21 -9.91 -7.55
C ASN A 49 -19.73 -9.90 -7.34
N SER A 50 -20.48 -10.64 -8.16
CA SER A 50 -21.80 -11.12 -7.77
C SER A 50 -22.24 -12.28 -8.66
N GLY A 51 -22.32 -13.46 -8.05
CA GLY A 51 -23.41 -14.37 -8.37
C GLY A 51 -24.73 -13.60 -8.22
N SER A 52 -25.59 -13.74 -9.21
CA SER A 52 -26.86 -13.05 -9.36
C SER A 52 -27.80 -13.35 -8.19
N VAL A 53 -28.02 -12.36 -7.33
CA VAL A 53 -29.24 -12.25 -6.53
C VAL A 53 -30.12 -11.25 -7.26
N GLU A 54 -31.15 -11.75 -7.94
CA GLU A 54 -32.12 -10.92 -8.65
C GLU A 54 -32.99 -10.17 -7.63
N ILE A 55 -32.78 -8.85 -7.54
CA ILE A 55 -33.71 -7.94 -6.85
C ILE A 55 -34.57 -7.30 -7.94
N PRO A 56 -35.91 -7.52 -7.96
CA PRO A 56 -36.76 -6.94 -8.97
C PRO A 56 -37.10 -5.49 -8.60
N GLY A 57 -36.63 -4.54 -9.41
CA GLY A 57 -37.10 -3.15 -9.41
C GLY A 57 -36.01 -2.11 -9.10
N GLY A 58 -35.37 -1.59 -10.16
CA GLY A 58 -34.49 -0.42 -10.08
C GLY A 58 -34.02 -0.02 -11.48
N GLY A 59 -34.35 1.20 -11.91
CA GLY A 59 -34.21 1.69 -13.27
C GLY A 59 -32.78 1.67 -13.83
N GLN A 60 -32.73 1.61 -15.17
CA GLN A 60 -31.57 1.64 -16.04
C GLN A 60 -30.79 2.96 -15.91
N ASP A 61 -29.80 3.00 -15.03
CA ASP A 61 -28.67 3.95 -15.10
C ASP A 61 -27.41 3.23 -14.60
N GLN A 62 -27.18 2.00 -15.09
CA GLN A 62 -25.86 1.39 -14.92
C GLN A 62 -24.89 2.13 -15.85
N PRO A 63 -23.79 2.71 -15.32
CA PRO A 63 -22.78 3.31 -16.18
C PRO A 63 -22.29 2.27 -17.19
N PRO A 64 -21.92 2.69 -18.41
CA PRO A 64 -21.44 1.77 -19.43
C PRO A 64 -20.28 0.95 -18.86
N LYS A 65 -20.45 -0.37 -18.90
CA LYS A 65 -19.43 -1.30 -18.46
C LYS A 65 -18.29 -1.26 -19.48
N LEU A 66 -17.11 -0.86 -19.04
CA LEU A 66 -15.91 -0.89 -19.86
C LEU A 66 -15.60 -2.35 -20.25
N SER A 67 -15.02 -2.53 -21.43
CA SER A 67 -14.42 -3.81 -21.79
C SER A 67 -13.18 -4.08 -20.91
N GLN A 68 -12.79 -5.35 -20.79
CA GLN A 68 -11.62 -5.72 -19.98
C GLN A 68 -10.34 -5.03 -20.47
N GLU A 69 -10.19 -4.86 -21.79
CA GLU A 69 -9.02 -4.22 -22.39
C GLU A 69 -8.97 -2.71 -22.03
N GLU A 70 -10.11 -2.03 -22.09
CA GLU A 70 -10.22 -0.62 -21.66
C GLU A 70 -9.97 -0.48 -20.15
N GLU A 71 -10.48 -1.39 -19.33
CA GLU A 71 -10.19 -1.40 -17.89
C GLU A 71 -8.69 -1.57 -17.63
N ASP A 72 -8.02 -2.50 -18.32
CA ASP A 72 -6.60 -2.76 -18.15
C ASP A 72 -5.74 -1.57 -18.58
N GLU A 73 -6.14 -0.86 -19.63
CA GLU A 73 -5.50 0.38 -20.09
C GLU A 73 -5.66 1.50 -19.06
N VAL A 74 -6.89 1.74 -18.58
CA VAL A 74 -7.15 2.75 -17.54
C VAL A 74 -6.38 2.45 -16.25
N GLN A 75 -6.33 1.18 -15.84
CA GLN A 75 -5.60 0.78 -14.64
C GLN A 75 -4.09 0.97 -14.80
N TRP A 76 -3.54 0.65 -15.98
CA TRP A 76 -2.13 0.85 -16.29
C TRP A 76 -1.76 2.34 -16.29
N ASP A 77 -2.58 3.17 -16.91
CA ASP A 77 -2.37 4.62 -16.98
C ASP A 77 -2.40 5.26 -15.58
N LEU A 78 -3.35 4.88 -14.73
CA LEU A 78 -3.41 5.35 -13.36
C LEU A 78 -2.18 4.90 -12.55
N PHE A 79 -1.73 3.66 -12.75
CA PHE A 79 -0.55 3.13 -12.08
C PHE A 79 0.71 3.91 -12.47
N LEU A 80 0.94 4.14 -13.77
CA LEU A 80 2.08 4.91 -14.27
C LEU A 80 2.04 6.36 -13.78
N LYS A 81 0.88 7.01 -13.90
CA LYS A 81 0.71 8.42 -13.56
C LYS A 81 0.89 8.72 -12.08
N HIS A 82 0.42 7.84 -11.20
CA HIS A 82 0.32 8.13 -9.78
C HIS A 82 1.30 7.34 -8.92
N GLN A 83 1.67 6.11 -9.32
CA GLN A 83 2.45 5.21 -8.48
C GLN A 83 3.87 5.01 -9.02
N ALA A 84 4.04 4.72 -10.31
CA ALA A 84 5.35 4.43 -10.92
C ALA A 84 6.12 5.70 -11.33
N LYS A 85 6.37 6.59 -10.37
CA LYS A 85 7.14 7.84 -10.55
C LYS A 85 8.63 7.70 -10.21
N GLY A 86 9.19 6.49 -10.25
CA GLY A 86 10.57 6.22 -9.85
C GLY A 86 10.69 5.82 -8.37
N LYS A 87 11.59 6.51 -7.65
CA LYS A 87 12.01 6.13 -6.29
C LYS A 87 11.22 6.86 -5.21
N TRP A 88 10.52 6.09 -4.38
CA TRP A 88 9.87 6.57 -3.17
C TRP A 88 10.73 6.24 -1.95
N ARG A 89 11.32 7.24 -1.28
CA ARG A 89 12.12 7.06 -0.05
C ARG A 89 11.37 7.58 1.16
N GLY A 90 11.47 6.89 2.29
CA GLY A 90 10.64 7.18 3.44
C GLY A 90 11.00 6.38 4.69
N THR A 91 10.21 6.58 5.72
CA THR A 91 10.27 5.80 6.96
C THR A 91 9.15 4.77 6.96
N TRP A 92 9.54 3.51 7.08
CA TRP A 92 8.68 2.40 7.39
C TRP A 92 8.49 2.38 8.89
N THR A 93 7.29 2.71 9.37
CA THR A 93 6.95 2.70 10.80
C THR A 93 5.96 1.59 11.09
N SER A 94 6.33 0.73 12.04
CA SER A 94 5.53 -0.36 12.56
C SER A 94 4.91 0.07 13.89
N TYR A 95 3.61 -0.13 14.05
CA TYR A 95 2.86 0.22 15.25
C TYR A 95 2.26 -1.03 15.88
N ASP A 96 2.13 -1.09 17.19
CA ASP A 96 1.41 -2.17 17.88
C ASP A 96 -0.12 -1.95 17.85
N TYR A 97 -0.85 -2.73 18.64
CA TYR A 97 -2.30 -2.66 18.75
C TYR A 97 -2.84 -1.45 19.52
N MET A 98 -1.99 -0.81 20.34
CA MET A 98 -2.33 0.43 21.04
C MET A 98 -2.10 1.63 20.13
N GLY A 99 -1.38 1.44 19.02
CA GLY A 99 -0.96 2.50 18.12
C GLY A 99 0.39 3.11 18.51
N ASP A 100 1.15 2.43 19.39
CA ASP A 100 2.49 2.83 19.78
C ASP A 100 3.51 2.34 18.75
N ILE A 101 4.54 3.14 18.48
CA ILE A 101 5.60 2.79 17.53
C ILE A 101 6.47 1.67 18.10
N VAL A 102 6.59 0.57 17.37
CA VAL A 102 7.41 -0.60 17.70
C VAL A 102 8.77 -0.55 17.00
N ASP A 103 8.78 -0.09 15.75
CA ASP A 103 9.98 -0.07 14.93
C ASP A 103 9.89 1.00 13.84
N GLU A 104 11.04 1.59 13.51
CA GLU A 104 11.20 2.56 12.42
C GLU A 104 12.43 2.22 11.60
N THR A 105 12.22 2.00 10.31
CA THR A 105 13.30 1.67 9.39
C THR A 105 13.24 2.57 8.16
N LEU A 106 14.39 3.11 7.73
CA LEU A 106 14.47 3.82 6.47
C LEU A 106 14.39 2.83 5.30
N ALA A 107 13.44 3.06 4.41
CA ALA A 107 13.22 2.20 3.26
C ALA A 107 12.90 3.01 2.01
N SER A 108 13.07 2.38 0.86
CA SER A 108 12.59 2.90 -0.41
C SER A 108 11.92 1.83 -1.26
N VAL A 109 10.94 2.28 -2.02
CA VAL A 109 10.25 1.50 -3.04
C VAL A 109 10.58 2.12 -4.37
N ASN A 110 11.36 1.41 -5.18
CA ASN A 110 11.77 1.85 -6.49
C ASN A 110 10.85 1.18 -7.52
N LEU A 111 10.28 2.00 -8.40
CA LEU A 111 9.46 1.57 -9.52
C LEU A 111 10.15 2.06 -10.79
N GLU A 112 10.93 1.18 -11.41
CA GLU A 112 11.76 1.48 -12.57
C GLU A 112 11.07 0.98 -13.83
N THR A 113 10.82 1.90 -14.76
CA THR A 113 10.28 1.57 -16.08
C THR A 113 11.41 1.09 -16.99
N ASP A 114 11.14 0.08 -17.81
CA ASP A 114 12.09 -0.35 -18.84
C ASP A 114 12.26 0.69 -19.96
N GLU A 115 13.29 0.51 -20.79
CA GLU A 115 13.60 1.41 -21.90
C GLU A 115 12.44 1.55 -22.90
N SER A 116 11.60 0.52 -23.00
CA SER A 116 10.45 0.49 -23.89
C SER A 116 9.18 1.12 -23.31
N GLY A 117 9.14 1.42 -22.01
CA GLY A 117 7.94 1.92 -21.34
C GLY A 117 6.85 0.86 -21.08
N SER A 118 7.10 -0.40 -21.43
CA SER A 118 6.11 -1.47 -21.43
C SER A 118 6.00 -2.19 -20.08
N THR A 119 7.06 -2.15 -19.27
CA THR A 119 7.11 -2.85 -17.99
C THR A 119 7.65 -1.96 -16.88
N VAL A 120 7.19 -2.21 -15.65
CA VAL A 120 7.68 -1.54 -14.45
C VAL A 120 8.15 -2.58 -13.45
N THR A 121 9.42 -2.51 -13.05
CA THR A 121 10.02 -3.37 -12.04
C THR A 121 10.03 -2.69 -10.68
N GLN A 122 9.53 -3.41 -9.67
CA GLN A 122 9.51 -2.99 -8.29
C GLN A 122 10.62 -3.66 -7.47
N THR A 123 11.44 -2.84 -6.84
CA THR A 123 12.40 -3.27 -5.83
C THR A 123 12.20 -2.50 -4.53
N HIS A 124 12.42 -3.16 -3.40
CA HIS A 124 12.50 -2.50 -2.09
C HIS A 124 13.97 -2.43 -1.67
N GLN A 125 14.37 -1.27 -1.14
CA GLN A 125 15.69 -1.05 -0.58
C GLN A 125 15.53 -0.68 0.89
N ILE A 126 16.04 -1.50 1.79
CA ILE A 126 15.93 -1.32 3.24
C ILE A 126 17.31 -0.99 3.78
N VAL A 127 17.43 0.12 4.50
CA VAL A 127 18.69 0.52 5.16
C VAL A 127 18.86 -0.36 6.40
N MET A 128 19.86 -1.22 6.38
CA MET A 128 20.18 -2.15 7.47
C MET A 128 21.12 -1.53 8.51
N GLY A 129 21.94 -0.58 8.07
CA GLY A 129 22.90 0.12 8.91
C GLY A 129 23.38 1.41 8.25
N LYS A 130 23.83 2.35 9.07
CA LYS A 130 24.42 3.60 8.59
C LYS A 130 25.71 3.86 9.35
N ALA A 131 26.79 4.09 8.63
CA ALA A 131 28.03 4.63 9.19
C ALA A 131 28.07 6.12 8.87
N THR A 132 27.85 6.94 9.89
CA THR A 132 28.04 8.39 9.81
C THR A 132 29.42 8.76 10.32
N SER A 133 30.15 9.56 9.55
CA SER A 133 31.48 10.00 9.95
C SER A 133 31.45 11.46 10.43
N ASP A 134 32.08 11.75 11.57
CA ASP A 134 32.14 13.10 12.14
C ASP A 134 33.15 14.04 11.43
N CYS A 135 33.81 13.54 10.39
CA CYS A 135 34.83 14.29 9.66
C CYS A 135 34.24 14.96 8.41
N LYS A 136 34.55 16.24 8.20
CA LYS A 136 33.99 17.07 7.10
C LYS A 136 34.22 16.52 5.68
N THR A 137 35.20 15.65 5.50
CA THR A 137 35.59 15.07 4.21
C THR A 137 35.28 13.58 4.10
N CYS A 138 34.75 12.98 5.15
CA CYS A 138 34.45 11.56 5.18
C CYS A 138 33.10 11.31 4.54
N PHE A 139 32.98 10.18 3.86
CA PHE A 139 31.72 9.76 3.23
C PHE A 139 30.91 8.96 4.24
N ASP A 140 29.67 9.38 4.46
CA ASP A 140 28.68 8.53 5.10
C ASP A 140 28.39 7.33 4.18
N SER A 141 28.26 6.15 4.76
CA SER A 141 27.84 4.95 4.02
C SER A 141 26.57 4.37 4.62
N GLU A 142 25.71 3.85 3.75
CA GLU A 142 24.50 3.12 4.12
C GLU A 142 24.66 1.68 3.64
N ASP A 143 24.49 0.71 4.54
CA ASP A 143 24.34 -0.69 4.16
C ASP A 143 22.88 -0.92 3.78
N VAL A 144 22.63 -1.25 2.51
CA VAL A 144 21.30 -1.31 1.93
C VAL A 144 21.02 -2.70 1.38
N ARG A 145 19.99 -3.35 1.92
CA ARG A 145 19.50 -4.61 1.40
C ARG A 145 18.45 -4.36 0.31
N THR A 146 18.70 -4.89 -0.88
CA THR A 146 17.75 -4.82 -2.00
C THR A 146 16.94 -6.11 -2.10
N ILE A 147 15.62 -5.98 -2.23
CA ILE A 147 14.66 -7.09 -2.31
C ILE A 147 13.83 -6.92 -3.59
N PRO A 148 13.90 -7.87 -4.55
CA PRO A 148 13.03 -7.85 -5.72
C PRO A 148 11.59 -8.21 -5.30
N VAL A 149 10.61 -7.47 -5.82
CA VAL A 149 9.20 -7.64 -5.41
C VAL A 149 8.34 -8.16 -6.55
N ALA A 150 8.28 -7.41 -7.65
CA ALA A 150 7.40 -7.73 -8.76
C ALA A 150 7.81 -6.99 -10.02
N THR A 151 7.39 -7.51 -11.17
CA THR A 151 7.36 -6.78 -12.44
C THR A 151 5.91 -6.69 -12.89
N TYR A 152 5.53 -5.53 -13.40
CA TYR A 152 4.19 -5.17 -13.84
C TYR A 152 4.20 -4.81 -15.32
N SER A 153 3.10 -5.10 -15.99
CA SER A 153 2.85 -4.70 -17.38
C SER A 153 1.35 -4.42 -17.56
N ARG A 154 0.97 -3.87 -18.72
CA ARG A 154 -0.44 -3.65 -19.07
C ARG A 154 -1.25 -4.95 -18.95
N GLY A 155 -2.39 -4.88 -18.28
CA GLY A 155 -3.22 -6.07 -17.97
C GLY A 155 -2.64 -7.01 -16.89
N GLN A 156 -1.43 -6.75 -16.39
CA GLN A 156 -0.75 -7.57 -15.40
C GLN A 156 -0.30 -6.78 -14.17
N LEU A 157 -1.23 -6.04 -13.57
CA LEU A 157 -1.03 -5.36 -12.28
C LEU A 157 -1.18 -6.30 -11.07
N ARG A 158 -1.33 -7.60 -11.30
CA ARG A 158 -1.52 -8.64 -10.27
C ARG A 158 -2.74 -8.32 -9.39
N LYS A 159 -2.51 -8.05 -8.09
CA LYS A 159 -3.54 -7.73 -7.10
C LYS A 159 -3.66 -6.22 -6.85
N ASN A 160 -2.97 -5.40 -7.63
CA ASN A 160 -3.05 -3.95 -7.51
C ASN A 160 -4.25 -3.46 -8.30
N ARG A 161 -5.05 -2.59 -7.68
CA ARG A 161 -6.15 -1.87 -8.32
C ARG A 161 -5.99 -0.39 -8.01
N CYS A 162 -6.01 0.44 -9.04
CA CYS A 162 -5.86 1.88 -8.95
C CYS A 162 -7.23 2.58 -9.04
N ALA A 163 -7.39 3.62 -8.24
CA ALA A 163 -8.56 4.50 -8.24
C ALA A 163 -8.08 5.94 -8.02
N ALA A 164 -8.08 6.74 -9.10
CA ALA A 164 -7.46 8.07 -9.11
C ALA A 164 -6.00 8.02 -8.59
N SER A 165 -5.66 8.80 -7.57
CA SER A 165 -4.32 8.82 -6.96
C SER A 165 -4.10 7.71 -5.92
N GLY A 166 -5.13 6.90 -5.65
CA GLY A 166 -5.08 5.78 -4.73
C GLY A 166 -4.82 4.44 -5.43
N MET A 167 -4.22 3.51 -4.70
CA MET A 167 -4.05 2.12 -5.12
C MET A 167 -4.29 1.20 -3.94
N VAL A 168 -4.98 0.09 -4.16
CA VAL A 168 -5.15 -0.99 -3.19
C VAL A 168 -4.42 -2.23 -3.69
N THR A 169 -3.73 -2.92 -2.79
CA THR A 169 -3.03 -4.17 -3.07
C THR A 169 -3.57 -5.26 -2.16
N GLY A 170 -4.07 -6.36 -2.74
CA GLY A 170 -4.52 -7.53 -2.00
C GLY A 170 -6.02 -7.83 -2.18
N PRO A 171 -6.60 -8.67 -1.30
CA PRO A 171 -5.97 -9.30 -0.14
C PRO A 171 -4.91 -10.36 -0.51
N SER A 172 -3.92 -10.54 0.36
CA SER A 172 -2.87 -11.56 0.22
C SER A 172 -2.62 -12.32 1.52
N LEU A 173 -2.57 -13.64 1.45
CA LEU A 173 -2.17 -14.48 2.57
C LEU A 173 -0.65 -14.50 2.70
N LEU A 174 -0.16 -14.13 3.88
CA LEU A 174 1.24 -14.21 4.26
C LEU A 174 1.59 -15.62 4.75
N ARG A 175 2.89 -15.96 4.75
CA ARG A 175 3.38 -17.25 5.28
C ARG A 175 2.99 -17.49 6.75
N SER A 176 2.73 -16.43 7.51
CA SER A 176 2.24 -16.53 8.89
C SER A 176 0.77 -16.91 9.01
N GLY A 177 0.04 -17.10 7.90
CA GLY A 177 -1.41 -17.30 7.88
C GLY A 177 -2.23 -16.01 8.01
N ALA A 178 -1.56 -14.88 8.21
CA ALA A 178 -2.17 -13.56 8.25
C ALA A 178 -2.64 -13.12 6.85
N MET A 179 -3.78 -12.44 6.76
CA MET A 179 -4.18 -11.74 5.55
C MET A 179 -3.66 -10.30 5.59
N SER A 180 -3.09 -9.83 4.49
CA SER A 180 -2.59 -8.47 4.34
C SER A 180 -3.35 -7.75 3.24
N THR A 181 -3.78 -6.53 3.54
CA THR A 181 -4.34 -5.58 2.59
C THR A 181 -3.55 -4.28 2.70
N GLU A 182 -3.23 -3.68 1.57
CA GLU A 182 -2.43 -2.48 1.52
C GLU A 182 -3.18 -1.38 0.76
N LEU A 183 -3.15 -0.17 1.30
CA LEU A 183 -3.72 1.02 0.71
C LEU A 183 -2.62 2.05 0.51
N ILE A 184 -2.55 2.60 -0.69
CA ILE A 184 -1.55 3.59 -1.09
C ILE A 184 -2.29 4.82 -1.57
N LEU A 185 -1.88 5.99 -1.09
CA LEU A 185 -2.36 7.29 -1.54
C LEU A 185 -1.14 8.13 -1.97
N SER A 186 -1.20 8.66 -3.18
CA SER A 186 -0.19 9.59 -3.70
C SER A 186 -0.75 11.01 -3.75
N TYR A 187 0.07 12.00 -3.40
CA TYR A 187 -0.27 13.40 -3.53
C TYR A 187 1.00 14.24 -3.79
N GLY A 188 1.05 14.89 -4.95
CA GLY A 188 2.26 15.57 -5.44
C GLY A 188 3.45 14.61 -5.49
N ASP A 189 4.44 14.94 -4.66
CA ASP A 189 5.73 14.28 -4.46
C ASP A 189 5.75 13.37 -3.20
N GLY A 190 4.63 13.33 -2.47
CA GLY A 190 4.44 12.48 -1.30
C GLY A 190 3.62 11.24 -1.60
N ARG A 191 3.85 10.19 -0.83
CA ARG A 191 3.04 8.97 -0.85
C ARG A 191 2.93 8.37 0.54
N VAL A 192 1.70 8.04 0.92
CA VAL A 192 1.41 7.28 2.14
C VAL A 192 1.00 5.88 1.74
N ARG A 193 1.57 4.88 2.41
CA ARG A 193 1.23 3.47 2.24
C ARG A 193 0.86 2.91 3.61
N VAL A 194 -0.34 2.37 3.73
CA VAL A 194 -0.84 1.75 4.95
C VAL A 194 -1.07 0.27 4.71
N ILE A 195 -0.49 -0.58 5.55
CA ILE A 195 -0.71 -2.03 5.49
C ILE A 195 -1.52 -2.47 6.71
N PHE A 196 -2.65 -3.10 6.43
CA PHE A 196 -3.51 -3.74 7.40
C PHE A 196 -3.23 -5.24 7.37
N GLN A 197 -2.91 -5.79 8.54
CA GLN A 197 -2.79 -7.23 8.72
C GLN A 197 -3.97 -7.74 9.55
N HIS A 198 -4.55 -8.85 9.13
CA HIS A 198 -5.68 -9.50 9.77
C HIS A 198 -5.30 -10.94 10.12
N ALA A 199 -5.60 -11.35 11.34
CA ALA A 199 -5.49 -12.72 11.79
C ALA A 199 -6.83 -13.44 11.55
N PRO A 200 -6.80 -14.73 11.16
CA PRO A 200 -7.98 -15.57 11.21
C PRO A 200 -8.45 -15.73 12.67
N VAL A 201 -9.75 -15.69 12.89
CA VAL A 201 -10.35 -15.88 14.21
C VAL A 201 -11.39 -16.98 14.16
N TRP A 202 -11.35 -17.83 15.17
CA TRP A 202 -12.34 -18.85 15.43
C TRP A 202 -13.20 -18.46 16.63
N GLU A 203 -14.46 -18.90 16.61
CA GLU A 203 -15.36 -18.71 17.73
C GLU A 203 -14.84 -19.41 19.00
N ARG A 204 -15.27 -18.92 20.16
CA ARG A 204 -14.84 -19.48 21.45
C ARG A 204 -15.29 -20.94 21.53
N GLY A 205 -14.33 -21.84 21.78
CA GLY A 205 -14.59 -23.28 21.87
C GLY A 205 -14.41 -24.04 20.56
N VAL A 206 -14.05 -23.36 19.47
CA VAL A 206 -13.68 -24.00 18.20
C VAL A 206 -12.16 -24.15 18.13
N GLU A 207 -11.69 -25.39 17.96
CA GLU A 207 -10.27 -25.69 17.74
C GLU A 207 -9.78 -25.07 16.42
N PRO A 208 -8.66 -24.33 16.42
CA PRO A 208 -8.05 -23.86 15.18
C PRO A 208 -7.81 -25.03 14.20
N ASN A 209 -8.10 -24.80 12.91
CA ASN A 209 -8.01 -25.79 11.82
C ASN A 209 -9.07 -26.91 11.81
N SER A 210 -9.97 -26.98 12.79
CA SER A 210 -11.13 -27.90 12.72
C SER A 210 -12.14 -27.50 11.63
N CYS A 211 -12.22 -26.21 11.33
CA CYS A 211 -13.04 -25.63 10.29
C CYS A 211 -12.39 -24.31 9.78
N PRO A 212 -12.86 -23.77 8.64
CA PRO A 212 -12.46 -22.44 8.20
C PRO A 212 -12.72 -21.37 9.29
N PRO A 213 -11.89 -20.33 9.37
CA PRO A 213 -12.10 -19.26 10.35
C PRO A 213 -13.44 -18.56 10.12
N GLN A 214 -14.17 -18.30 11.20
CA GLN A 214 -15.46 -17.62 11.19
C GLN A 214 -15.35 -16.09 11.09
N GLY A 215 -14.15 -15.54 11.24
CA GLY A 215 -13.93 -14.11 11.12
C GLY A 215 -12.48 -13.70 10.92
N LEU A 216 -12.32 -12.40 10.70
CA LEU A 216 -11.02 -11.75 10.63
C LEU A 216 -10.96 -10.67 11.71
N LYS A 217 -9.86 -10.64 12.45
CA LYS A 217 -9.58 -9.55 13.39
C LYS A 217 -8.30 -8.88 12.93
N LEU A 218 -8.26 -7.54 13.02
CA LEU A 218 -7.00 -6.84 12.85
C LEU A 218 -5.96 -7.45 13.80
N TYR A 219 -4.76 -7.73 13.29
CA TYR A 219 -3.66 -8.14 14.15
C TYR A 219 -3.53 -7.10 15.26
N ARG A 220 -3.80 -7.55 16.48
CA ARG A 220 -3.52 -6.84 17.72
C ARG A 220 -2.31 -7.51 18.34
#